data_AF-A0A517W9Z6-F1
#
_entry.id   AF-A0A517W9Z6-F1
#
_cell.length_a   1.000
_cell.length_b   1.000
_cell.length_c   1.000
_cell.angle_alpha   90.00
_cell.angle_beta   90.00
_cell.angle_gamma   90.00
#
_symmetry.space_group_name_H-M   'P 1'
#
loop_
_entity.id
_entity.type
_entity.pdbx_description
1 polymer ?
#
loop_
_entity_poly.entity_id
_entity_poly.type
_entity_poly.pdbx_seq_one_letter_code
_entity_poly.pdbx_strand_id
1 'polypeptide(L)'
;MNTNHSTTPNELNAIISRLAEHLLTQGIDDRFRELAREEAKLVSVVQLDQLRNMFHNPPPQSDAYDPQQHGLGGWLSACQFAIFELIYNLGADALPFIREIAWGEYDWTQGNAIELLLRFAAEGIRTEEILAEIKANYPQIRFEAQLYGIQPLLPELEQNAPLKAIFDQLRTEIEEFQRAYAELTDEA
;
A
#
# COMPACT_ATOMS: atom_id res chain seq x y z
N MET A 1 21.95 -19.82 12.71
CA MET A 1 20.85 -20.22 13.61
C MET A 1 19.72 -19.24 13.36
N ASN A 2 18.76 -19.58 12.51
CA ASN A 2 17.58 -18.73 12.27
C ASN A 2 16.57 -19.03 13.37
N THR A 3 16.51 -18.17 14.37
CA THR A 3 15.39 -18.13 15.29
C THR A 3 14.22 -17.54 14.51
N ASN A 4 13.30 -18.40 14.07
CA ASN A 4 11.98 -17.97 13.62
C ASN A 4 11.28 -17.32 14.83
N HIS A 5 11.48 -16.02 15.01
CA HIS A 5 10.66 -15.24 15.93
C HIS A 5 9.31 -15.04 15.25
N SER A 6 8.38 -15.94 15.56
CA SER A 6 6.97 -15.71 15.26
C SER A 6 6.49 -14.59 16.17
N THR A 7 6.37 -13.39 15.60
CA THR A 7 5.81 -12.21 16.26
C THR A 7 4.41 -12.52 16.77
N THR A 8 4.19 -12.29 18.06
CA THR A 8 2.89 -12.49 18.73
C THR A 8 1.87 -11.45 18.28
N PRO A 9 0.56 -11.68 18.44
CA PRO A 9 -0.45 -10.67 18.11
C PRO A 9 -0.25 -9.32 18.80
N ASN A 10 0.26 -9.32 20.03
CA ASN A 10 0.54 -8.07 20.75
C ASN A 10 1.72 -7.30 20.15
N GLU A 11 2.75 -8.00 19.68
CA GLU A 11 3.89 -7.37 19.03
C GLU A 11 3.50 -6.81 17.65
N LEU A 12 2.66 -7.53 16.88
CA LEU A 12 2.17 -7.05 15.59
C LEU A 12 1.33 -5.77 15.73
N ASN A 13 0.45 -5.73 16.74
CA ASN A 13 -0.28 -4.52 17.10
C ASN A 13 0.67 -3.35 17.38
N ALA A 14 1.70 -3.58 18.19
CA ALA A 14 2.66 -2.54 18.54
C ALA A 14 3.45 -2.02 17.33
N ILE A 15 3.83 -2.90 16.39
CA ILE A 15 4.49 -2.53 15.13
C ILE A 15 3.58 -1.59 14.32
N ILE A 16 2.34 -2.01 14.08
CA ILE A 16 1.40 -1.26 13.25
C ILE A 16 1.04 0.08 13.90
N SER A 17 0.83 0.12 15.22
CA SER A 17 0.61 1.37 15.94
C SER A 17 1.77 2.35 15.79
N ARG A 18 3.03 1.90 15.94
CA ARG A 18 4.20 2.77 15.77
C ARG A 18 4.29 3.38 14.36
N LEU A 19 4.07 2.56 13.34
CA LEU A 19 4.10 3.02 11.96
C LEU A 19 2.95 3.98 11.65
N ALA A 20 1.74 3.68 12.12
CA ALA A 20 0.57 4.53 11.94
C ALA A 20 0.73 5.89 12.67
N GLU A 21 1.28 5.90 13.88
CA GLU A 21 1.62 7.13 14.60
C GLU A 21 2.62 8.00 13.85
N HIS A 22 3.68 7.39 13.32
CA HIS A 22 4.67 8.11 12.51
C HIS A 22 4.01 8.72 11.27
N LEU A 23 3.18 7.94 10.57
CA LEU A 23 2.45 8.42 9.39
C LEU A 23 1.56 9.63 9.70
N LEU A 24 0.82 9.60 10.81
CA LEU A 24 -0.08 10.70 11.19
C LEU A 24 0.67 11.96 11.62
N THR A 25 1.84 11.80 12.25
CA THR A 25 2.58 12.92 12.83
C THR A 25 3.64 13.51 11.90
N GLN A 26 4.22 12.71 11.01
CA GLN A 26 5.33 13.09 10.13
C GLN A 26 5.04 12.85 8.64
N GLY A 27 4.01 12.09 8.29
CA GLY A 27 3.72 11.69 6.91
C GLY A 27 4.57 10.51 6.42
N ILE A 28 4.55 10.29 5.11
CA ILE A 28 5.40 9.30 4.42
C ILE A 28 6.73 9.97 4.09
N ASP A 29 7.75 9.73 4.90
CA ASP A 29 9.12 10.17 4.66
C ASP A 29 10.09 8.97 4.59
N ASP A 30 11.36 9.25 4.30
CA ASP A 30 12.40 8.20 4.24
C ASP A 30 12.49 7.41 5.55
N ARG A 31 12.23 8.08 6.68
CA ARG A 31 12.26 7.46 8.01
C ARG A 31 11.10 6.48 8.21
N PHE A 32 9.91 6.79 7.73
CA PHE A 32 8.78 5.87 7.72
C PHE A 32 9.13 4.61 6.95
N ARG A 33 9.66 4.76 5.73
CA ARG A 33 10.05 3.64 4.86
C ARG A 33 11.17 2.80 5.48
N GLU A 34 12.15 3.43 6.13
CA GLU A 34 13.21 2.72 6.85
C GLU A 34 12.66 1.96 8.07
N LEU A 35 11.80 2.60 8.87
CA LEU A 35 11.17 1.97 10.03
C LEU A 35 10.34 0.75 9.60
N ALA A 36 9.52 0.88 8.56
CA ALA A 36 8.71 -0.22 8.06
C ALA A 36 9.57 -1.40 7.57
N ARG A 37 10.70 -1.11 6.89
CA ARG A 37 11.66 -2.14 6.45
C ARG A 37 12.30 -2.88 7.62
N GLU A 38 12.70 -2.17 8.67
CA GLU A 38 13.29 -2.79 9.86
C GLU A 38 12.26 -3.64 10.60
N GLU A 39 11.05 -3.14 10.80
CA GLU A 39 9.96 -3.86 11.47
C GLU A 39 9.49 -5.08 10.67
N ALA A 40 9.50 -5.00 9.33
CA ALA A 40 9.15 -6.12 8.45
C ALA A 40 10.08 -7.33 8.62
N LYS A 41 11.29 -7.17 9.15
CA LYS A 41 12.19 -8.30 9.49
C LYS A 41 11.61 -9.19 10.58
N LEU A 42 10.66 -8.69 11.37
CA LEU A 42 9.93 -9.41 12.41
C LEU A 42 8.60 -9.97 11.90
N VAL A 43 8.22 -9.66 10.66
CA VAL A 43 6.98 -10.10 10.04
C VAL A 43 7.30 -11.19 9.03
N SER A 44 6.42 -12.18 8.91
CA SER A 44 6.58 -13.28 7.96
C SER A 44 5.29 -13.53 7.20
N VAL A 45 5.41 -14.18 6.03
CA VAL A 45 4.27 -14.48 5.15
C VAL A 45 3.18 -15.32 5.82
N VAL A 46 3.49 -16.08 6.87
CA VAL A 46 2.50 -16.86 7.64
C VAL A 46 1.53 -15.97 8.45
N GLN A 47 1.83 -14.68 8.58
CA GLN A 47 1.02 -13.69 9.30
C GLN A 47 0.15 -12.85 8.37
N LEU A 48 0.15 -13.10 7.06
CA LEU A 48 -0.64 -12.34 6.09
C LEU A 48 -2.14 -12.37 6.39
N ASP A 49 -2.70 -13.51 6.83
CA ASP A 49 -4.10 -13.59 7.25
C ASP A 49 -4.41 -12.74 8.49
N GLN A 50 -3.44 -12.66 9.41
CA GLN A 50 -3.56 -11.81 10.58
C GLN A 50 -3.54 -10.33 10.18
N LEU A 51 -2.61 -9.94 9.30
CA LEU A 51 -2.55 -8.59 8.73
C LEU A 51 -3.85 -8.24 7.98
N ARG A 52 -4.40 -9.19 7.21
CA ARG A 52 -5.71 -9.03 6.53
C ARG A 52 -6.83 -8.70 7.51
N ASN A 53 -6.89 -9.40 8.64
CA ASN A 53 -7.90 -9.14 9.66
C ASN A 53 -7.80 -7.70 10.21
N MET A 54 -6.57 -7.20 10.35
CA MET A 54 -6.29 -5.87 10.91
C MET A 54 -6.65 -4.72 9.97
N PHE A 55 -6.90 -4.98 8.68
CA PHE A 55 -7.48 -3.98 7.79
C PHE A 55 -8.84 -3.46 8.27
N HIS A 56 -9.62 -4.29 8.97
CA HIS A 56 -10.94 -3.94 9.50
C HIS A 56 -11.00 -3.97 11.03
N ASN A 57 -9.96 -4.48 11.67
CA ASN A 57 -9.82 -4.56 13.13
C ASN A 57 -8.45 -3.98 13.54
N PRO A 58 -8.25 -2.65 13.41
CA PRO A 58 -6.97 -2.03 13.68
C PRO A 58 -6.61 -2.16 15.17
N PRO A 59 -5.32 -2.00 15.53
CA PRO A 59 -4.92 -1.82 16.91
C PRO A 59 -5.70 -0.68 17.60
N PRO A 60 -5.78 -0.68 18.94
CA PRO A 60 -6.34 0.45 19.68
C PRO A 60 -5.71 1.78 19.24
N GLN A 61 -6.53 2.83 19.20
CA GLN A 61 -6.08 4.17 18.84
C GLN A 61 -4.95 4.63 19.75
N SER A 62 -3.93 5.23 19.16
CA SER A 62 -2.87 5.92 19.88
C SER A 62 -3.35 7.23 20.49
N ASP A 63 -2.73 7.65 21.60
CA ASP A 63 -2.90 8.98 22.16
C ASP A 63 -2.45 10.11 21.19
N ALA A 64 -1.63 9.79 20.19
CA ALA A 64 -1.22 10.72 19.15
C ALA A 64 -2.31 11.03 18.11
N TYR A 65 -3.38 10.22 18.06
CA TYR A 65 -4.46 10.41 17.10
C TYR A 65 -5.47 11.44 17.58
N ASP A 66 -5.58 12.55 16.85
CA ASP A 66 -6.63 13.55 17.01
C ASP A 66 -7.66 13.46 15.88
N PRO A 67 -8.92 13.04 16.13
CA PRO A 67 -9.97 12.96 15.11
C PRO A 67 -10.30 14.31 14.44
N GLN A 68 -10.06 15.45 15.11
CA GLN A 68 -10.31 16.76 14.53
C GLN A 68 -9.26 17.13 13.48
N GLN A 69 -8.02 16.67 13.67
CA GLN A 69 -6.92 16.93 12.75
C GLN A 69 -6.86 15.89 11.63
N HIS A 70 -7.15 14.62 11.94
CA HIS A 70 -6.92 13.50 11.03
C HIS A 70 -8.21 12.93 10.41
N GLY A 71 -9.38 13.43 10.82
CA GLY A 71 -10.68 12.93 10.40
C GLY A 71 -11.05 11.59 11.05
N LEU A 72 -12.35 11.26 11.09
CA LEU A 72 -12.89 10.11 11.83
C LEU A 72 -12.32 8.73 11.40
N GLY A 73 -11.79 8.63 10.19
CA GLY A 73 -11.17 7.41 9.65
C GLY A 73 -9.64 7.42 9.65
N GLY A 74 -8.98 8.49 10.11
CA GLY A 74 -7.54 8.70 9.92
C GLY A 74 -6.68 7.59 10.54
N TRP A 75 -7.02 7.14 11.75
CA TRP A 75 -6.30 6.04 12.42
C TRP A 75 -6.36 4.74 11.63
N LEU A 76 -7.56 4.40 11.15
CA LEU A 76 -7.82 3.17 10.44
C LEU A 76 -7.08 3.18 9.10
N SER A 77 -7.14 4.28 8.33
CA SER A 77 -6.35 4.46 7.11
C SER A 77 -4.84 4.37 7.39
N ALA A 78 -4.34 5.01 8.45
CA ALA A 78 -2.92 4.96 8.79
C ALA A 78 -2.44 3.55 9.14
N CYS A 79 -3.25 2.77 9.85
CA CYS A 79 -2.97 1.36 10.12
C CYS A 79 -2.89 0.55 8.82
N GLN A 80 -3.77 0.81 7.86
CA GLN A 80 -3.70 0.11 6.58
C GLN A 80 -2.45 0.44 5.79
N PHE A 81 -2.09 1.72 5.68
CA PHE A 81 -0.85 2.11 5.02
C PHE A 81 0.36 1.45 5.67
N ALA A 82 0.40 1.42 7.01
CA ALA A 82 1.44 0.70 7.75
C ALA A 82 1.47 -0.80 7.42
N ILE A 83 0.30 -1.46 7.39
CA ILE A 83 0.19 -2.88 7.04
C ILE A 83 0.68 -3.14 5.60
N PHE A 84 0.26 -2.33 4.64
CA PHE A 84 0.70 -2.45 3.25
C PHE A 84 2.20 -2.24 3.10
N GLU A 85 2.79 -1.31 3.85
CA GLU A 85 4.24 -1.12 3.82
C GLU A 85 5.01 -2.30 4.45
N LEU A 86 4.49 -2.93 5.49
CA LEU A 86 5.06 -4.18 6.00
C LEU A 86 5.00 -5.28 4.94
N ILE A 87 3.84 -5.44 4.27
CA ILE A 87 3.64 -6.43 3.20
C ILE A 87 4.60 -6.19 2.02
N TYR A 88 4.78 -4.94 1.62
CA TYR A 88 5.73 -4.55 0.57
C TYR A 88 7.14 -5.08 0.84
N ASN A 89 7.59 -4.96 2.10
CA ASN A 89 8.92 -5.40 2.51
C ASN A 89 9.07 -6.94 2.65
N LEU A 90 7.97 -7.70 2.53
CA LEU A 90 8.04 -9.17 2.34
C LEU A 90 8.40 -9.56 0.90
N GLY A 91 8.40 -8.60 -0.03
CA GLY A 91 8.82 -8.78 -1.42
C GLY A 91 7.91 -9.70 -2.22
N ALA A 92 8.49 -10.41 -3.19
CA ALA A 92 7.74 -11.22 -4.17
C ALA A 92 6.88 -12.32 -3.54
N ASP A 93 7.21 -12.80 -2.34
CA ASP A 93 6.43 -13.85 -1.66
C ASP A 93 5.04 -13.35 -1.21
N ALA A 94 4.84 -12.03 -1.08
CA ALA A 94 3.54 -11.43 -0.78
C ALA A 94 2.64 -11.23 -2.01
N LEU A 95 3.15 -11.41 -3.23
CA LEU A 95 2.39 -11.15 -4.48
C LEU A 95 1.03 -11.86 -4.55
N PRO A 96 0.89 -13.15 -4.22
CA PRO A 96 -0.42 -13.81 -4.26
C PRO A 96 -1.45 -13.11 -3.38
N PHE A 97 -1.04 -12.71 -2.17
CA PHE A 97 -1.90 -12.01 -1.22
C PHE A 97 -2.28 -10.60 -1.70
N ILE A 98 -1.33 -9.86 -2.27
CA ILE A 98 -1.58 -8.53 -2.82
C ILE A 98 -2.59 -8.61 -3.97
N ARG A 99 -2.45 -9.60 -4.86
CA ARG A 99 -3.38 -9.83 -5.99
C ARG A 99 -4.79 -10.18 -5.54
N GLU A 100 -4.91 -11.01 -4.51
CA GLU A 100 -6.22 -11.33 -3.91
C GLU A 100 -6.94 -10.07 -3.42
N ILE A 101 -6.21 -9.07 -2.93
CA ILE A 101 -6.80 -7.79 -2.52
C ILE A 101 -7.09 -6.93 -3.74
N ALA A 102 -6.10 -6.67 -4.59
CA ALA A 102 -6.22 -5.77 -5.74
C ALA A 102 -7.37 -6.16 -6.68
N TRP A 103 -7.53 -7.47 -6.92
CA TRP A 103 -8.44 -8.01 -7.93
C TRP A 103 -9.62 -8.81 -7.33
N GLY A 104 -9.74 -8.82 -6.00
CA GLY A 104 -10.79 -9.52 -5.28
C GLY A 104 -12.11 -8.75 -5.21
N GLU A 105 -12.92 -9.07 -4.20
CA GLU A 105 -14.13 -8.31 -3.89
C GLU A 105 -13.79 -6.85 -3.57
N TYR A 106 -14.69 -5.94 -3.96
CA TYR A 106 -14.50 -4.52 -3.72
C TYR A 106 -14.31 -4.22 -2.22
N ASP A 107 -13.14 -3.67 -1.90
CA ASP A 107 -12.76 -3.23 -0.58
C ASP A 107 -11.95 -1.93 -0.70
N TRP A 108 -11.96 -1.10 0.34
CA TRP A 108 -11.25 0.19 0.36
C TRP A 108 -9.73 0.01 0.32
N THR A 109 -9.25 -1.21 0.59
CA THR A 109 -7.85 -1.64 0.49
C THR A 109 -7.37 -1.88 -0.94
N GLN A 110 -8.27 -1.95 -1.94
CA GLN A 110 -7.91 -2.26 -3.33
C GLN A 110 -6.91 -1.26 -3.91
N GLY A 111 -7.09 0.04 -3.65
CA GLY A 111 -6.17 1.08 -4.11
C GLY A 111 -4.74 0.85 -3.60
N ASN A 112 -4.59 0.58 -2.31
CA ASN A 112 -3.27 0.31 -1.69
C ASN A 112 -2.60 -0.94 -2.29
N ALA A 113 -3.37 -2.00 -2.57
CA ALA A 113 -2.81 -3.19 -3.20
C ALA A 113 -2.32 -2.92 -4.64
N ILE A 114 -3.06 -2.12 -5.41
CA ILE A 114 -2.66 -1.72 -6.78
C ILE A 114 -1.39 -0.85 -6.74
N GLU A 115 -1.31 0.07 -5.78
CA GLU A 115 -0.14 0.90 -5.52
C GLU A 115 1.12 0.04 -5.27
N LEU A 116 1.01 -1.00 -4.44
CA LEU A 116 2.09 -1.98 -4.22
C LEU A 116 2.50 -2.71 -5.51
N LEU A 117 1.54 -3.15 -6.32
CA LEU A 117 1.84 -3.83 -7.59
C LEU A 117 2.65 -2.91 -8.52
N LEU A 118 2.29 -1.63 -8.61
CA LEU A 118 3.03 -0.65 -9.41
C LEU A 118 4.46 -0.44 -8.92
N ARG A 119 4.66 -0.35 -7.60
CA ARG A 119 6.01 -0.26 -7.01
C ARG A 119 6.84 -1.52 -7.26
N PHE A 120 6.27 -2.71 -7.10
CA PHE A 120 6.95 -3.96 -7.43
C PHE A 120 7.34 -4.05 -8.91
N ALA A 121 6.44 -3.66 -9.81
CA ALA A 121 6.75 -3.61 -11.23
C ALA A 121 7.91 -2.64 -11.51
N ALA A 122 7.95 -1.49 -10.83
CA ALA A 122 9.01 -0.48 -10.94
C ALA A 122 10.38 -0.98 -10.44
N GLU A 123 10.38 -1.86 -9.44
CA GLU A 123 11.59 -2.52 -8.93
C GLU A 123 12.05 -3.72 -9.77
N GLY A 124 11.35 -4.05 -10.86
CA GLY A 124 11.67 -5.19 -11.71
C GLY A 124 11.09 -6.52 -11.24
N ILE A 125 10.23 -6.50 -10.20
CA ILE A 125 9.60 -7.71 -9.66
C ILE A 125 8.38 -8.03 -10.53
N ARG A 126 8.46 -9.11 -11.32
CA ARG A 126 7.36 -9.60 -12.16
C ARG A 126 6.72 -8.53 -13.05
N THR A 127 7.50 -7.55 -13.51
CA THR A 127 7.01 -6.35 -14.23
C THR A 127 6.05 -6.69 -15.36
N GLU A 128 6.42 -7.59 -16.28
CA GLU A 128 5.56 -7.93 -17.44
C GLU A 128 4.22 -8.55 -17.00
N GLU A 129 4.25 -9.43 -16.00
CA GLU A 129 3.07 -10.11 -15.45
C GLU A 129 2.13 -9.09 -14.77
N ILE A 130 2.69 -8.23 -13.92
CA ILE A 130 1.94 -7.18 -13.23
C ILE A 130 1.33 -6.18 -14.22
N LEU A 131 2.08 -5.73 -15.22
CA LEU A 131 1.55 -4.81 -16.23
C LEU A 131 0.42 -5.45 -17.05
N ALA A 132 0.52 -6.74 -17.36
CA ALA A 132 -0.56 -7.46 -18.04
C ALA A 132 -1.81 -7.55 -17.15
N GLU A 133 -1.65 -7.82 -15.85
CA GLU A 133 -2.75 -7.82 -14.88
C GLU A 133 -3.42 -6.45 -14.76
N ILE A 134 -2.64 -5.37 -14.62
CA ILE A 134 -3.18 -4.02 -14.50
C ILE A 134 -3.99 -3.65 -15.74
N LYS A 135 -3.45 -3.91 -16.95
CA LYS A 135 -4.16 -3.64 -18.22
C LYS A 135 -5.47 -4.41 -18.33
N ALA A 136 -5.51 -5.64 -17.81
CA ALA A 136 -6.71 -6.47 -17.87
C ALA A 136 -7.76 -6.07 -16.83
N ASN A 137 -7.36 -5.71 -15.61
CA ASN A 137 -8.25 -5.61 -14.46
C ASN A 137 -8.56 -4.17 -14.03
N TYR A 138 -7.58 -3.25 -14.12
CA TYR A 138 -7.73 -1.87 -13.65
C TYR A 138 -8.93 -1.13 -14.26
N PRO A 139 -9.26 -1.27 -15.56
CA PRO A 139 -10.46 -0.65 -16.15
C PRO A 139 -11.78 -1.05 -15.48
N GLN A 140 -11.83 -2.23 -14.86
CA GLN A 140 -13.05 -2.81 -14.29
C GLN A 140 -13.26 -2.45 -12.82
N ILE A 141 -12.24 -1.90 -12.14
CA ILE A 141 -12.37 -1.54 -10.73
C ILE A 141 -13.16 -0.23 -10.57
N ARG A 142 -13.69 0.01 -9.37
CA ARG A 142 -14.42 1.25 -9.06
C ARG A 142 -13.49 2.46 -9.18
N PHE A 143 -14.03 3.57 -9.70
CA PHE A 143 -13.26 4.80 -9.91
C PHE A 143 -12.60 5.30 -8.62
N GLU A 144 -13.25 5.16 -7.47
CA GLU A 144 -12.68 5.52 -6.18
C GLU A 144 -11.42 4.70 -5.85
N ALA A 145 -11.42 3.40 -6.13
CA ALA A 145 -10.24 2.54 -5.95
C ALA A 145 -9.12 2.90 -6.94
N GLN A 146 -9.46 3.32 -8.16
CA GLN A 146 -8.50 3.87 -9.14
C GLN A 146 -7.79 5.10 -8.58
N LEU A 147 -8.57 6.07 -8.05
CA LEU A 147 -8.02 7.27 -7.44
C LEU A 147 -7.12 6.95 -6.24
N TYR A 148 -7.56 6.06 -5.35
CA TYR A 148 -6.78 5.67 -4.17
C TYR A 148 -5.49 4.91 -4.52
N GLY A 149 -5.45 4.18 -5.63
CA GLY A 149 -4.22 3.51 -6.08
C GLY A 149 -3.21 4.44 -6.74
N ILE A 150 -3.67 5.51 -7.39
CA ILE A 150 -2.79 6.47 -8.07
C ILE A 150 -2.29 7.56 -7.13
N GLN A 151 -3.17 8.11 -6.29
CA GLN A 151 -2.87 9.30 -5.49
C GLN A 151 -1.56 9.20 -4.68
N PRO A 152 -1.25 8.09 -3.99
CA PRO A 152 -0.01 7.99 -3.21
C PRO A 152 1.26 7.99 -4.07
N LEU A 153 1.17 7.62 -5.35
CA LEU A 153 2.32 7.54 -6.24
C LEU A 153 2.74 8.89 -6.82
N LEU A 154 1.82 9.87 -6.89
CA LEU A 154 2.06 11.16 -7.55
C LEU A 154 3.30 11.90 -7.03
N PRO A 155 3.52 12.04 -5.70
CA PRO A 155 4.70 12.71 -5.18
C PRO A 155 6.02 11.98 -5.51
N GLU A 156 5.96 10.67 -5.77
CA GLU A 156 7.14 9.85 -6.05
C GLU A 156 7.59 9.92 -7.52
N LEU A 157 6.70 10.28 -8.45
CA LEU A 157 6.98 10.24 -9.89
C LEU A 157 8.16 11.14 -10.31
N GLU A 158 8.41 12.24 -9.59
CA GLU A 158 9.52 13.14 -9.88
C GLU A 158 10.88 12.56 -9.47
N GLN A 159 10.89 11.67 -8.48
CA GLN A 159 12.12 11.17 -7.84
C GLN A 159 12.40 9.70 -8.17
N ASN A 160 11.40 8.97 -8.68
CA ASN A 160 11.48 7.56 -9.01
C ASN A 160 11.28 7.31 -10.50
N ALA A 161 12.38 7.36 -11.27
CA ALA A 161 12.35 7.21 -12.72
C ALA A 161 11.79 5.84 -13.21
N PRO A 162 12.10 4.69 -12.59
CA PRO A 162 11.47 3.42 -12.94
C PRO A 162 9.95 3.43 -12.73
N LEU A 163 9.47 3.95 -11.60
CA LEU A 163 8.04 4.07 -11.33
C LEU A 163 7.37 4.99 -12.36
N LYS A 164 7.98 6.14 -12.64
CA LYS A 164 7.49 7.07 -13.66
C LYS A 164 7.36 6.42 -15.04
N ALA A 165 8.34 5.63 -15.47
CA ALA A 165 8.30 4.97 -16.77
C ALA A 165 7.10 4.02 -16.90
N ILE A 166 6.83 3.23 -15.87
CA ILE A 166 5.65 2.35 -15.82
C ILE A 166 4.36 3.16 -15.76
N PHE A 167 4.33 4.19 -14.93
CA PHE A 167 3.17 5.05 -14.75
C PHE A 167 2.78 5.74 -16.06
N ASP A 168 3.74 6.30 -16.78
CA ASP A 168 3.54 6.95 -18.09
C ASP A 168 3.07 5.94 -19.15
N GLN A 169 3.61 4.71 -19.13
CA GLN A 169 3.15 3.63 -19.99
C GLN A 169 1.66 3.34 -19.75
N LEU A 170 1.25 3.17 -18.51
CA LEU A 170 -0.14 2.83 -18.16
C LEU A 170 -1.10 3.99 -18.48
N ARG A 171 -0.69 5.24 -18.25
CA ARG A 171 -1.45 6.42 -18.72
C ARG A 171 -1.69 6.42 -20.22
N THR A 172 -0.71 5.97 -21.01
CA THR A 172 -0.82 5.94 -22.47
C THR A 172 -1.71 4.79 -22.97
N GLU A 173 -1.68 3.66 -22.27
CA GLU A 173 -2.32 2.43 -22.73
C GLU A 173 -3.72 2.17 -22.13
N ILE A 174 -4.08 2.83 -21.02
CA ILE A 174 -5.33 2.59 -20.29
C ILE A 174 -6.08 3.91 -20.08
N GLU A 175 -7.24 4.06 -20.71
CA GLU A 175 -8.07 5.27 -20.64
C GLU A 175 -8.50 5.58 -19.20
N GLU A 176 -8.94 4.59 -18.44
CA GLU A 176 -9.36 4.76 -17.04
C GLU A 176 -8.20 5.21 -16.14
N PHE A 177 -6.98 4.75 -16.43
CA PHE A 177 -5.79 5.17 -15.69
C PHE A 177 -5.47 6.65 -15.95
N GLN A 178 -5.53 7.08 -17.23
CA GLN A 178 -5.39 8.49 -17.59
C GLN A 178 -6.49 9.35 -16.96
N ARG A 179 -7.74 8.88 -16.93
CA ARG A 179 -8.86 9.61 -16.32
C ARG A 179 -8.70 9.79 -14.82
N ALA A 180 -8.29 8.73 -14.11
CA ALA A 180 -8.04 8.82 -12.68
C ALA A 180 -6.85 9.74 -12.36
N TYR A 181 -5.80 9.72 -13.20
CA TYR A 181 -4.71 10.69 -13.07
C TYR A 181 -5.18 12.14 -13.30
N ALA A 182 -5.93 12.39 -14.38
CA ALA A 182 -6.46 13.71 -14.73
C ALA A 182 -7.31 14.32 -13.61
N GLU A 183 -8.17 13.51 -12.98
CA GLU A 183 -8.98 13.92 -11.82
C GLU A 183 -8.12 14.35 -10.62
N LEU A 184 -6.97 13.72 -10.41
CA LEU A 184 -6.10 14.00 -9.27
C LEU A 184 -5.14 15.18 -9.50
N THR A 185 -4.83 15.51 -10.75
CA THR A 185 -3.86 16.56 -11.11
C THR A 185 -4.49 17.78 -11.76
N ASP A 186 -5.81 17.85 -11.86
CA ASP A 186 -6.56 18.87 -12.59
C ASP A 186 -6.08 19.04 -14.06
N GLU A 187 -5.50 17.98 -14.65
CA GLU A 187 -5.09 17.95 -16.06
C GLU A 187 -6.33 17.62 -16.91
N ALA A 188 -7.03 18.65 -17.39
CA ALA A 188 -8.17 18.53 -18.30
C ALA A 188 -7.77 18.15 -19.73
#